data_AF-A0A2L2WSG6-F1
#
_entry.id   AF-A0A2L2WSG6-F1
#
_cell.length_a   1.000
_cell.length_b   1.000
_cell.length_c   1.000
_cell.angle_alpha   90.00
_cell.angle_beta   90.00
_cell.angle_gamma   90.00
#
_symmetry.space_group_name_H-M   'P 1'
#
loop_
_entity.id
_entity.type
_entity.pdbx_description
1 polymer ?
#
loop_
_entity_poly.entity_id
_entity_poly.type
_entity_poly.pdbx_seq_one_letter_code
_entity_poly.pdbx_strand_id
1 'polypeptide(L)'
;MAGLRATVRFQGKEMDVISSHIEFNRKTDNKGRPVTNVIGGRITITIESTKETLLLEAMVNNPFKAISGKVIYYNNQDNSVFRVIEFKYAYIVYYKEVLGQAE
;
A
#
# COMPACT_ATOMS: atom_id res chain seq x y z
N MET A 1 22.45 -4.67 1.75
CA MET A 1 21.26 -5.37 1.22
C MET A 1 20.79 -4.59 0.01
N ALA A 2 20.61 -5.23 -1.15
CA ALA A 2 20.03 -4.56 -2.31
C ALA A 2 18.56 -4.26 -2.01
N GLY A 3 18.25 -3.02 -1.62
CA GLY A 3 16.88 -2.58 -1.39
C GLY A 3 16.13 -2.52 -2.71
N LEU A 4 14.90 -3.03 -2.74
CA LEU A 4 14.00 -2.85 -3.89
C LEU A 4 13.52 -1.40 -3.92
N ARG A 5 13.40 -0.81 -5.11
CA ARG A 5 12.67 0.44 -5.30
C ARG A 5 11.19 0.12 -5.50
N ALA A 6 10.29 0.94 -4.98
CA ALA A 6 8.87 0.76 -5.21
C ALA A 6 8.18 2.08 -5.60
N THR A 7 7.19 2.00 -6.48
CA THR A 7 6.28 3.10 -6.82
C THR A 7 4.84 2.66 -6.65
N VAL A 8 3.97 3.58 -6.25
CA VAL A 8 2.52 3.38 -6.23
C VAL A 8 1.89 4.22 -7.31
N ARG A 9 1.04 3.58 -8.12
CA ARG A 9 0.23 4.25 -9.14
C ARG A 9 -1.19 4.43 -8.65
N PHE A 10 -1.62 5.67 -8.55
CA PHE A 10 -2.94 6.05 -8.07
C PHE A 10 -3.52 7.17 -8.95
N GLN A 11 -4.71 6.94 -9.53
CA GLN A 11 -5.39 7.90 -10.42
C GLN A 11 -4.50 8.50 -11.54
N GLY A 12 -3.61 7.67 -12.11
CA GLY A 12 -2.70 8.10 -13.19
C GLY A 12 -1.42 8.80 -12.70
N LYS A 13 -1.25 9.01 -11.39
CA LYS A 13 -0.03 9.55 -10.80
C LYS A 13 0.85 8.45 -10.22
N GLU A 14 2.16 8.61 -10.35
CA GLU A 14 3.16 7.72 -9.79
C GLU A 14 3.85 8.42 -8.62
N MET A 15 3.86 7.78 -7.45
CA MET A 15 4.50 8.29 -6.24
C MET A 15 5.54 7.28 -5.77
N ASP A 16 6.72 7.77 -5.38
CA ASP A 16 7.77 6.92 -4.84
C ASP A 16 7.39 6.44 -3.43
N VAL A 17 7.62 5.15 -3.18
CA VAL A 17 7.29 4.47 -1.93
C VAL A 17 8.54 4.32 -1.09
N ILE A 18 8.47 4.80 0.17
CA ILE A 18 9.53 4.66 1.17
C ILE A 18 9.42 3.30 1.85
N SER A 19 8.20 2.92 2.23
CA SER A 19 7.94 1.62 2.84
C SER A 19 6.56 1.08 2.47
N SER A 20 6.45 -0.24 2.41
CA SER A 20 5.20 -0.93 2.12
C SER A 20 5.03 -2.11 3.08
N HIS A 21 3.85 -2.23 3.66
CA HIS A 21 3.46 -3.33 4.52
C HIS A 21 2.13 -3.89 4.05
N ILE A 22 2.08 -5.21 3.82
CA ILE A 22 0.88 -5.90 3.34
C ILE A 22 0.61 -7.03 4.29
N GLU A 23 -0.58 -7.04 4.87
CA GLU A 23 -0.97 -8.03 5.87
C GLU A 23 -2.22 -8.81 5.47
N PHE A 24 -2.13 -10.11 5.72
CA PHE A 24 -3.23 -11.06 5.66
C PHE A 24 -3.16 -11.92 6.91
N ASN A 25 -4.31 -12.24 7.49
CA ASN A 25 -4.43 -13.03 8.70
C ASN A 25 -5.47 -14.14 8.52
N ARG A 26 -5.40 -15.17 9.36
CA ARG A 26 -6.44 -16.21 9.49
C ARG A 26 -6.40 -16.72 10.92
N LYS A 27 -7.54 -17.13 11.47
CA LYS A 27 -7.60 -17.61 12.86
C LYS A 27 -7.04 -19.03 12.94
N THR A 28 -6.43 -19.35 14.07
CA THR A 28 -5.96 -20.70 14.42
C THR A 28 -6.67 -21.23 15.66
N ASP A 29 -6.81 -22.55 15.76
CA ASP A 29 -7.27 -23.21 16.99
C ASP A 29 -6.17 -23.27 18.07
N ASN A 30 -6.51 -23.85 19.22
CA ASN A 30 -5.58 -24.03 20.35
C ASN A 30 -4.39 -24.96 20.05
N LYS A 31 -4.38 -25.63 18.90
CA LYS A 31 -3.29 -26.50 18.42
C LYS A 31 -2.52 -25.86 17.25
N GLY A 32 -2.80 -24.59 16.93
CA GLY A 32 -2.14 -23.84 15.85
C GLY A 32 -2.65 -24.16 14.44
N ARG A 33 -3.77 -24.90 14.31
CA ARG A 33 -4.32 -25.28 12.99
C ARG A 33 -5.20 -24.15 12.45
N PRO A 34 -5.08 -23.76 11.16
CA PRO A 34 -5.98 -22.79 10.55
C PRO A 34 -7.44 -23.25 10.59
N VAL A 35 -8.34 -22.37 11.04
CA VAL A 35 -9.79 -22.68 11.16
C VAL A 35 -10.68 -21.74 10.34
N THR A 36 -10.15 -20.66 9.81
CA THR A 36 -10.89 -19.75 8.92
C THR A 36 -10.19 -19.58 7.59
N ASN A 37 -10.95 -19.08 6.61
CA ASN A 37 -10.36 -18.51 5.40
C ASN A 37 -9.43 -17.33 5.74
N VAL A 38 -8.59 -16.97 4.78
CA VAL A 38 -7.71 -15.80 4.87
C VAL A 38 -8.57 -14.53 4.82
N ILE A 39 -8.32 -13.64 5.77
CA ILE A 39 -8.95 -12.33 5.92
C ILE A 39 -7.83 -11.28 5.87
N GLY A 40 -8.12 -10.07 5.39
CA GLY A 40 -7.14 -8.98 5.35
C GLY A 40 -7.05 -8.38 3.95
N GLY A 41 -5.83 -8.14 3.49
CA GLY A 41 -5.57 -7.33 2.30
C GLY A 41 -5.42 -5.85 2.63
N ARG A 42 -5.07 -5.54 3.89
CA ARG A 42 -4.69 -4.18 4.26
C ARG A 42 -3.29 -3.92 3.69
N ILE A 43 -3.21 -2.88 2.88
CA ILE A 43 -1.96 -2.38 2.31
C ILE A 43 -1.69 -1.04 2.99
N THR A 44 -0.60 -0.97 3.74
CA THR A 44 -0.10 0.26 4.37
C THR A 44 1.13 0.70 3.60
N ILE A 45 1.10 1.91 3.05
CA ILE A 45 2.18 2.46 2.23
C ILE A 45 2.59 3.80 2.83
N THR A 46 3.88 3.99 3.03
CA THR A 46 4.46 5.30 3.31
C THR A 46 5.06 5.82 2.01
N ILE A 47 4.56 6.96 1.55
CA ILE A 47 5.05 7.66 0.37
C ILE A 47 5.81 8.91 0.79
N GLU A 48 6.70 9.37 -0.06
CA GLU A 48 7.28 10.71 0.10
C GLU A 48 6.17 11.75 -0.09
N SER A 49 6.05 12.68 0.87
CA SER A 49 5.04 13.73 0.77
C SER A 49 5.40 14.68 -0.37
N THR A 50 4.40 15.02 -1.18
CA THR A 50 4.52 15.95 -2.30
C THR A 50 3.51 17.08 -2.11
N LYS A 51 3.50 18.06 -3.02
CA LYS A 51 2.48 19.14 -3.01
C LYS A 51 1.06 18.63 -3.30
N GLU A 52 0.91 17.35 -3.62
CA GLU A 52 -0.35 16.78 -4.08
C GLU A 52 -1.24 16.32 -2.93
N THR A 53 -2.47 16.81 -2.92
CA THR A 53 -3.50 16.52 -1.91
C THR A 53 -4.40 15.33 -2.28
N LEU A 54 -4.09 14.63 -3.37
CA LEU A 54 -5.02 13.72 -4.06
C LEU A 54 -5.43 12.50 -3.22
N LEU A 55 -4.54 11.97 -2.36
CA LEU A 55 -4.88 10.89 -1.42
C LEU A 55 -5.80 11.36 -0.28
N LEU A 56 -5.53 12.56 0.25
CA LEU A 56 -6.33 13.15 1.32
C LEU A 56 -7.73 13.50 0.79
N GLU A 57 -7.81 14.10 -0.40
CA GLU A 57 -9.09 14.40 -1.08
C GLU A 57 -9.88 13.13 -1.40
N ALA A 58 -9.21 12.06 -1.84
CA ALA A 58 -9.87 10.79 -2.09
C ALA A 58 -10.52 10.22 -0.82
N MET A 59 -9.87 10.39 0.35
CA MET A 59 -10.42 9.93 1.63
C MET A 59 -11.53 10.85 2.16
N VAL A 60 -11.31 12.16 2.16
CA VAL A 60 -12.20 13.13 2.82
C VAL A 60 -13.41 13.48 1.97
N ASN A 61 -13.21 13.76 0.68
CA ASN A 61 -14.29 14.22 -0.19
C ASN A 61 -15.08 13.07 -0.80
N ASN A 62 -14.50 11.86 -0.84
CA ASN A 62 -15.11 10.69 -1.48
C ASN A 62 -14.98 9.41 -0.63
N PRO A 63 -15.42 9.41 0.65
CA PRO A 63 -15.12 8.34 1.61
C PRO A 63 -15.63 6.95 1.18
N PHE A 64 -16.68 6.89 0.38
CA PHE A 64 -17.27 5.64 -0.13
C PHE A 64 -16.96 5.37 -1.60
N LYS A 65 -16.07 6.14 -2.22
CA LYS A 65 -15.66 5.90 -3.59
C LYS A 65 -14.54 4.87 -3.58
N ALA A 66 -14.84 3.71 -4.14
CA ALA A 66 -13.85 2.66 -4.31
C ALA A 66 -12.72 3.14 -5.25
N ILE A 67 -11.49 2.78 -4.90
CA ILE A 67 -10.30 3.11 -5.65
C ILE A 67 -9.58 1.86 -6.17
N SER A 68 -8.84 2.04 -7.25
CA SER A 68 -8.01 0.99 -7.84
C SER A 68 -6.65 1.56 -8.20
N GLY A 69 -5.63 0.71 -8.15
CA GLY A 69 -4.26 1.11 -8.41
C GLY A 69 -3.31 -0.07 -8.29
N LYS A 70 -2.02 0.22 -8.32
CA LYS A 70 -0.99 -0.81 -8.21
C LYS A 70 0.26 -0.31 -7.53
N VAL A 71 0.92 -1.20 -6.80
CA VAL A 71 2.28 -1.01 -6.27
C VAL A 71 3.22 -1.83 -7.14
N ILE A 72 4.26 -1.19 -7.69
CA ILE A 72 5.25 -1.84 -8.54
C ILE A 72 6.58 -1.80 -7.82
N TYR A 73 7.17 -2.97 -7.63
CA TYR A 73 8.51 -3.15 -7.09
C TYR A 73 9.48 -3.38 -8.24
N TYR A 74 10.62 -2.72 -8.19
CA TYR A 74 11.67 -2.75 -9.18
C TYR A 74 12.96 -3.28 -8.55
N ASN A 75 13.69 -4.05 -9.34
CA ASN A 75 15.07 -4.41 -9.04
C ASN A 75 15.95 -3.16 -9.13
N ASN A 76 16.77 -2.92 -8.13
CA ASN A 76 17.54 -1.66 -8.05
C ASN A 76 18.75 -1.63 -9.00
N GLN A 77 19.16 -2.78 -9.54
CA GLN A 77 20.34 -2.88 -10.40
C GLN A 77 20.03 -2.55 -11.87
N ASP A 78 18.92 -3.06 -12.38
CA ASP A 78 18.55 -3.00 -13.79
C ASP A 78 17.18 -2.33 -14.02
N ASN A 79 16.54 -1.84 -12.95
CA ASN A 79 15.21 -1.22 -12.97
C ASN A 79 14.12 -2.12 -13.58
N SER A 80 14.34 -3.44 -13.64
CA SER A 80 13.35 -4.39 -14.12
C SER A 80 12.23 -4.57 -13.10
N VAL A 81 11.02 -4.87 -13.59
CA VAL A 81 9.86 -5.10 -12.71
C VAL A 81 10.07 -6.41 -11.94
N PHE A 82 10.22 -6.30 -10.63
CA PHE A 82 10.34 -7.43 -9.71
C PHE A 82 8.98 -8.01 -9.33
N ARG A 83 8.02 -7.14 -9.01
CA ARG A 83 6.67 -7.55 -8.57
C ARG A 83 5.65 -6.44 -8.82
N VAL A 84 4.43 -6.83 -9.19
CA VAL A 84 3.28 -5.91 -9.27
C VAL A 84 2.20 -6.41 -8.32
N ILE A 85 1.67 -5.51 -7.50
CA ILE A 85 0.54 -5.77 -6.60
C ILE A 85 -0.59 -4.84 -7.01
N GLU A 86 -1.64 -5.42 -7.58
CA GLU A 86 -2.83 -4.67 -7.98
C GLU A 86 -3.88 -4.73 -6.87
N PHE A 87 -4.45 -3.58 -6.52
CA PHE A 87 -5.61 -3.49 -5.66
C PHE A 87 -6.80 -2.93 -6.45
N LYS A 88 -7.95 -3.57 -6.28
CA LYS A 88 -9.20 -3.22 -6.96
C LYS A 88 -10.28 -3.03 -5.91
N TYR A 89 -11.13 -2.02 -6.10
CA TYR A 89 -12.23 -1.70 -5.20
C TYR A 89 -11.79 -1.49 -3.73
N ALA A 90 -10.62 -0.89 -3.53
CA ALA A 90 -10.08 -0.58 -2.20
C ALA A 90 -10.66 0.73 -1.66
N TYR A 91 -10.49 0.96 -0.35
CA TYR A 91 -10.88 2.18 0.34
C TYR A 91 -9.73 2.69 1.20
N ILE A 92 -9.55 4.01 1.24
CA ILE A 92 -8.57 4.63 2.15
C ILE A 92 -9.23 4.71 3.53
N VAL A 93 -8.82 3.80 4.43
CA VAL A 93 -9.39 3.68 5.78
C VAL A 93 -8.53 4.35 6.85
N TYR A 94 -7.33 4.81 6.49
CA TYR A 94 -6.38 5.45 7.38
C TYR A 94 -5.45 6.35 6.57
N TYR A 95 -5.26 7.57 7.06
CA TYR A 95 -4.30 8.53 6.53
C TYR A 95 -3.59 9.20 7.69
N LYS A 96 -2.27 9.29 7.62
CA LYS A 96 -1.41 9.99 8.57
C LYS A 96 -0.29 10.64 7.79
N GLU A 97 -0.11 11.94 7.98
CA GLU A 97 1.00 12.70 7.44
C GLU A 97 1.83 13.24 8.60
N VAL A 98 3.15 13.13 8.50
CA VAL A 98 4.08 13.56 9.54
C VAL A 98 5.20 14.34 8.88
N LEU A 99 5.45 15.55 9.37
CA LEU A 99 6.63 16.33 9.01
C LEU A 99 7.73 16.04 10.06
N GLY A 100 8.59 15.07 9.78
CA GLY A 100 9.66 14.61 10.67
C GLY A 100 10.14 13.20 10.32
N GLN A 101 11.12 12.65 11.05
CA GLN A 101 11.44 11.22 10.93
C GLN A 101 10.24 10.41 11.43
N ALA A 102 9.69 9.57 10.55
CA ALA A 102 8.67 8.60 10.93
C ALA A 102 9.35 7.51 11.78
N GLU A 103 9.15 7.55 13.09
CA GLU A 103 9.41 6.41 14.00
C GLU A 103 8.42 5.27 13.76
#